data_AF-A0A3M1P1T8-F1
#
_entry.id   AF-A0A3M1P1T8-F1
#
_cell.length_a   1.000
_cell.length_b   1.000
_cell.length_c   1.000
_cell.angle_alpha   90.00
_cell.angle_beta   90.00
_cell.angle_gamma   90.00
#
_symmetry.space_group_name_H-M   'P 1'
#
loop_
_entity.id
_entity.type
_entity.pdbx_description
1 polymer ?
#
loop_
_entity_poly.entity_id
_entity_poly.type
_entity_poly.pdbx_seq_one_letter_code
_entity_poly.pdbx_strand_id
1 'polypeptide(L)'
;MIKKTHLILLISYVAIILYLAIFNWKLFFLPIDISIGLTDVRFPLVALIAFIGLVVVVTQWLMANYSLLKYQRDVITKEKELLEATTSTDKNAPSALKPIKEEIEKLHQKLDQLLNPSSETKELSKDQ
;
A
#
# COMPACT_ATOMS: atom_id res chain seq x y z
N MET A 1 17.94 -21.71 -7.95
CA MET A 1 17.85 -23.13 -8.35
C MET A 1 16.67 -23.77 -7.64
N ILE A 2 15.46 -23.62 -8.18
CA ILE A 2 14.23 -24.17 -7.57
C ILE A 2 14.27 -25.68 -7.73
N LYS A 3 14.34 -26.41 -6.60
CA LYS A 3 14.38 -27.88 -6.62
C LYS A 3 13.14 -28.41 -7.32
N LYS A 4 13.30 -29.42 -8.20
CA LYS A 4 12.20 -30.06 -8.98
C LYS A 4 10.97 -30.41 -8.13
N THR A 5 11.17 -30.69 -6.84
CA THR A 5 10.12 -30.93 -5.85
C THR A 5 9.16 -29.75 -5.66
N HIS A 6 9.65 -28.51 -5.64
CA HIS A 6 8.78 -27.33 -5.52
C HIS A 6 7.95 -27.10 -6.79
N LEU A 7 8.50 -27.42 -7.95
CA LEU A 7 7.77 -27.31 -9.23
C LEU A 7 6.62 -28.31 -9.30
N ILE A 8 6.84 -29.57 -8.87
CA ILE A 8 5.80 -30.61 -8.83
C ILE A 8 4.68 -30.24 -7.85
N LEU A 9 5.03 -29.73 -6.67
CA LEU A 9 4.04 -29.25 -5.69
C LEU A 9 3.21 -28.08 -6.23
N LEU A 10 3.86 -27.14 -6.92
CA LEU A 10 3.17 -25.99 -7.54
C LEU A 10 2.20 -26.45 -8.64
N ILE A 11 2.63 -27.34 -9.53
CA ILE A 11 1.79 -27.87 -10.61
C ILE A 11 0.59 -28.64 -10.03
N SER A 12 0.83 -29.48 -9.03
CA SER A 12 -0.22 -30.20 -8.29
C SER A 12 -1.23 -29.23 -7.68
N TYR A 13 -0.76 -28.18 -7.02
CA TYR A 13 -1.63 -27.17 -6.38
C TYR A 13 -2.51 -26.45 -7.41
N VAL A 14 -1.92 -26.01 -8.52
CA VAL A 14 -2.66 -25.35 -9.61
C VAL A 14 -3.69 -26.31 -10.24
N ALA A 15 -3.33 -27.57 -10.47
CA ALA A 15 -4.23 -28.57 -11.03
C ALA A 15 -5.42 -28.87 -10.11
N ILE A 16 -5.21 -28.93 -8.79
CA ILE A 16 -6.28 -29.14 -7.80
C ILE A 16 -7.24 -27.96 -7.79
N ILE A 17 -6.74 -26.72 -7.82
CA ILE A 17 -7.58 -25.53 -7.89
C ILE A 17 -8.39 -25.51 -9.19
N LEU A 18 -7.76 -25.83 -10.33
CA LEU A 18 -8.43 -25.87 -11.63
C LEU A 18 -9.52 -26.96 -11.67
N TYR A 19 -9.24 -28.13 -11.10
CA TYR A 19 -10.21 -29.21 -10.98
C TYR A 19 -11.40 -28.79 -10.11
N LEU A 20 -11.15 -28.18 -8.95
CA LEU A 20 -12.21 -27.68 -8.08
C LEU A 20 -13.03 -26.56 -8.75
N ALA A 21 -12.40 -25.68 -9.52
CA ALA A 21 -13.07 -24.62 -10.25
C ALA A 21 -13.99 -25.15 -11.36
N ILE A 22 -13.57 -26.19 -12.09
CA ILE A 22 -14.34 -26.75 -13.22
C ILE A 22 -15.41 -27.73 -12.74
N PHE A 23 -15.03 -28.72 -11.94
CA PHE A 23 -15.93 -29.81 -11.53
C PHE A 23 -16.80 -29.47 -10.32
N ASN A 24 -16.32 -28.56 -9.47
CA ASN A 24 -16.95 -28.18 -8.21
C ASN A 24 -17.32 -26.70 -8.20
N TRP A 25 -17.65 -26.13 -9.36
CA TRP A 25 -18.03 -24.71 -9.49
C TRP A 25 -19.21 -24.34 -8.56
N LYS A 26 -20.13 -25.27 -8.29
CA LYS A 26 -21.24 -25.10 -7.33
C LYS A 26 -20.79 -24.83 -5.89
N LEU A 27 -19.62 -25.28 -5.45
CA LEU A 27 -19.08 -24.97 -4.11
C LEU A 27 -18.80 -23.48 -3.95
N PHE A 28 -18.48 -22.77 -5.03
CA PHE A 28 -18.27 -21.32 -5.00
C PHE A 28 -19.59 -20.55 -4.82
N PHE A 29 -20.71 -21.15 -5.25
CA PHE A 29 -22.06 -20.60 -5.09
C PHE A 29 -22.79 -21.17 -3.87
N LEU A 30 -22.10 -21.94 -3.01
CA LEU A 30 -22.72 -22.44 -1.79
C LEU A 30 -23.16 -21.22 -0.97
N PRO A 31 -24.47 -21.07 -0.71
CA PRO A 31 -24.95 -19.94 0.06
C PRO A 31 -24.52 -20.13 1.50
N ILE A 32 -23.85 -19.12 2.04
CA ILE A 32 -23.54 -19.03 3.45
C ILE A 32 -24.54 -18.06 4.04
N ASP A 33 -25.29 -18.55 5.02
CA ASP A 33 -26.22 -17.75 5.79
C ASP A 33 -25.47 -17.25 7.03
N ILE A 34 -25.21 -15.95 7.10
CA ILE A 34 -24.61 -15.31 8.27
C ILE A 34 -25.65 -14.42 8.92
N SER A 35 -26.05 -14.78 10.14
CA SER A 35 -26.94 -13.97 10.97
C SER A 35 -26.15 -12.83 11.61
N ILE A 36 -26.33 -11.61 11.10
CA ILE A 36 -25.71 -10.39 11.67
C ILE A 36 -26.81 -9.63 12.43
N GLY A 37 -26.95 -9.94 13.72
CA GLY A 37 -27.94 -9.31 14.59
C GLY A 37 -29.38 -9.69 14.24
N LEU A 38 -30.12 -8.80 13.57
CA LEU A 38 -31.55 -8.94 13.24
C LEU A 38 -31.80 -9.24 11.76
N THR A 39 -30.76 -9.43 10.95
CA THR A 39 -30.89 -9.69 9.51
C THR A 39 -30.04 -10.87 9.10
N ASP A 40 -30.68 -11.80 8.40
CA ASP A 40 -30.00 -12.90 7.72
C ASP A 40 -29.48 -12.42 6.38
N VAL A 41 -28.16 -12.34 6.26
CA VAL A 41 -27.51 -11.96 5.01
C VAL A 41 -26.96 -13.22 4.37
N ARG A 42 -27.42 -13.50 3.15
CA ARG A 42 -27.03 -14.66 2.37
C ARG A 42 -26.08 -14.25 1.26
N PHE A 43 -24.88 -14.80 1.26
CA PHE A 43 -23.91 -14.56 0.19
C PHE A 43 -23.20 -15.84 -0.23
N PRO A 44 -22.76 -15.92 -1.50
CA PRO A 44 -22.03 -17.08 -1.98
C PRO A 44 -20.63 -17.13 -1.35
N LEU A 45 -20.14 -18.34 -1.06
CA LEU A 45 -18.79 -18.57 -0.50
C LEU A 45 -17.68 -17.82 -1.28
N VAL A 46 -17.81 -17.70 -2.60
CA VAL A 46 -16.87 -16.94 -3.44
C VAL A 46 -16.75 -15.48 -3.04
N ALA A 47 -17.83 -14.84 -2.61
CA ALA A 47 -17.80 -13.44 -2.19
C ALA A 47 -16.99 -13.26 -0.90
N LEU A 48 -17.09 -14.20 0.04
CA LEU A 48 -16.30 -14.21 1.26
C LEU A 48 -14.81 -14.40 0.96
N ILE A 49 -14.48 -15.38 0.11
CA ILE A 49 -13.10 -15.65 -0.30
C ILE A 49 -12.50 -14.43 -1.02
N ALA A 50 -13.27 -13.82 -1.92
CA ALA A 50 -12.85 -12.62 -2.63
C ALA A 50 -12.61 -11.44 -1.68
N PHE A 51 -13.48 -11.25 -0.67
CA PHE A 51 -13.30 -10.21 0.34
C PHE A 51 -12.03 -10.42 1.17
N ILE A 52 -11.78 -11.66 1.62
CA ILE A 52 -10.54 -11.99 2.35
C ILE A 52 -9.31 -11.72 1.46
N GLY A 53 -9.35 -12.14 0.19
CA GLY A 53 -8.29 -11.87 -0.76
C GLY A 53 -8.04 -10.37 -0.96
N LEU A 54 -9.10 -9.58 -1.09
CA LEU A 54 -9.03 -8.13 -1.18
C LEU A 54 -8.37 -7.51 0.06
N VAL A 55 -8.77 -7.94 1.27
CA VAL A 55 -8.16 -7.45 2.52
C VAL A 55 -6.66 -7.76 2.56
N VAL A 56 -6.24 -8.95 2.12
CA VAL A 56 -4.81 -9.31 2.05
C VAL A 56 -4.07 -8.43 1.05
N VAL A 57 -4.62 -8.20 -0.14
CA VAL A 57 -4.00 -7.33 -1.15
C VAL A 57 -3.90 -5.89 -0.65
N VAL A 58 -4.97 -5.36 -0.06
CA VAL A 58 -5.00 -4.00 0.49
C VAL A 58 -4.00 -3.86 1.64
N THR A 59 -3.94 -4.82 2.55
CA THR A 59 -2.96 -4.79 3.66
C THR A 59 -1.53 -4.89 3.17
N GLN A 60 -1.23 -5.73 2.19
CA GLN A 60 0.11 -5.77 1.57
C GLN A 60 0.44 -4.46 0.84
N TRP A 61 -0.52 -3.88 0.12
CA TRP A 61 -0.34 -2.59 -0.56
C TRP A 61 -0.10 -1.46 0.45
N LEU A 62 -0.86 -1.40 1.54
CA LEU A 62 -0.64 -0.46 2.63
C LEU A 62 0.72 -0.64 3.29
N MET A 63 1.19 -1.88 3.46
CA MET A 63 2.50 -2.17 4.03
C MET A 63 3.63 -1.72 3.10
N ALA A 64 3.50 -1.98 1.79
CA ALA A 64 4.44 -1.53 0.78
C ALA A 64 4.47 0.00 0.65
N ASN A 65 3.32 0.65 0.80
CA ASN A 65 3.17 2.10 0.67
C ASN A 65 3.21 2.84 2.03
N TYR A 66 3.60 2.15 3.10
CA TYR A 66 3.59 2.68 4.46
C TYR A 66 4.57 3.85 4.65
N SER A 67 5.71 3.80 3.95
CA SER A 67 6.74 4.86 3.99
C SER A 67 6.22 6.19 3.42
N LEU A 68 5.48 6.14 2.31
CA LEU A 68 4.89 7.30 1.65
C LEU A 68 3.78 7.92 2.52
N LEU A 69 2.93 7.08 3.13
CA LEU A 69 1.86 7.53 4.02
C LEU A 69 2.40 8.21 5.29
N LYS A 70 3.52 7.71 5.85
CA LYS A 70 4.18 8.35 6.98
C LYS A 70 4.74 9.72 6.60
N TYR A 71 5.40 9.81 5.45
CA TYR A 71 5.94 11.07 4.93
C TYR A 71 4.85 12.13 4.71
N GLN A 72 3.75 11.76 4.05
CA GLN A 72 2.61 12.67 3.83
C GLN A 72 2.01 13.18 5.14
N ARG A 73 1.87 12.32 6.15
CA ARG A 73 1.37 12.73 7.47
C ARG A 73 2.30 13.75 8.13
N ASP A 74 3.61 13.50 8.10
CA ASP A 74 4.59 14.41 8.72
C ASP A 74 4.62 15.78 8.02
N VAL A 75 4.45 15.83 6.69
CA VAL A 75 4.31 17.09 5.94
C VAL A 75 3.03 17.84 6.33
N ILE A 76 1.88 17.14 6.37
CA ILE A 76 0.58 17.76 6.74
C ILE A 76 0.61 18.28 8.18
N THR A 77 1.24 17.56 9.11
CA THR A 77 1.39 18.01 10.50
C THR A 77 2.24 19.27 10.58
N LYS A 78 3.38 19.33 9.87
CA LYS A 78 4.23 20.52 9.83
C LYS A 78 3.55 21.72 9.16
N GLU A 79 2.77 21.52 8.11
CA GLU A 79 1.99 22.59 7.48
C GLU A 79 0.94 23.17 8.43
N LYS A 80 0.29 22.34 9.27
CA LYS A 80 -0.65 22.81 10.28
C LYS A 80 0.03 23.62 11.37
N GLU A 81 1.16 23.15 11.88
CA GLU A 81 1.98 23.90 12.85
C GLU A 81 2.44 25.25 12.27
N LEU A 82 2.79 25.29 10.98
CA LEU A 82 3.15 26.51 10.27
C LEU A 82 1.96 27.48 10.12
N LEU A 83 0.77 26.95 9.82
CA LEU A 83 -0.45 27.76 9.69
C LEU A 83 -0.87 28.36 11.02
N GLU A 84 -0.73 27.62 12.12
CA GLU A 84 -1.01 28.08 13.49
C GLU A 84 0.06 29.08 14.00
N ALA A 85 1.33 28.88 13.63
CA ALA A 85 2.42 29.83 13.94
C ALA A 85 2.30 31.15 13.16
N THR A 86 1.83 31.09 11.91
CA THR A 86 1.65 32.29 11.06
C THR A 86 0.37 33.06 11.40
N THR A 87 -0.72 32.37 11.75
CA THR A 87 -1.94 33.05 12.25
C THR A 87 -1.77 33.65 13.65
N SER A 88 -0.85 33.13 14.48
CA SER A 88 -0.48 33.74 15.77
C SER A 88 0.58 34.85 15.66
N THR A 89 1.31 34.91 14.55
CA THR A 89 2.40 35.89 14.31
C THR A 89 2.05 36.91 13.21
N ASP A 90 0.77 37.17 12.94
CA ASP A 90 0.37 38.29 12.06
C ASP A 90 0.33 39.64 12.81
N LYS A 91 1.46 40.00 13.45
CA LYS A 91 1.72 41.39 13.83
C LYS A 91 3.11 41.91 13.55
N ASN A 92 4.15 41.09 13.34
CA ASN A 92 5.49 41.63 13.04
C ASN A 92 6.43 40.59 12.39
N ALA A 93 6.87 40.89 11.15
CA ALA A 93 8.23 40.72 10.62
C ALA A 93 8.35 39.93 9.29
N PRO A 94 8.73 40.60 8.17
CA PRO A 94 9.03 39.95 6.89
C PRO A 94 10.43 39.30 6.78
N SER A 95 11.14 39.08 7.89
CA SER A 95 12.55 38.63 7.87
C SER A 95 12.77 37.14 8.12
N ALA A 96 11.74 36.36 8.49
CA ALA A 96 11.89 34.93 8.78
C ALA A 96 11.72 34.00 7.56
N LEU A 97 11.33 34.52 6.39
CA LEU A 97 10.96 33.72 5.21
C LEU A 97 12.15 33.11 4.43
N LYS A 98 13.37 33.64 4.61
CA LYS A 98 14.56 33.20 3.85
C LYS A 98 15.04 31.78 4.19
N PRO A 99 15.27 31.39 5.46
CA PRO A 99 15.71 30.03 5.78
C PRO A 99 14.63 28.96 5.52
N ILE A 100 13.35 29.35 5.53
CA ILE A 100 12.21 28.43 5.41
C ILE A 100 12.04 27.93 3.96
N LYS A 101 12.34 28.78 2.97
CA LYS A 101 12.28 28.40 1.55
C LYS A 101 13.31 27.33 1.19
N GLU A 102 14.51 27.42 1.76
CA GLU A 102 15.59 26.44 1.55
C GLU A 102 15.26 25.08 2.18
N GLU A 103 14.52 25.07 3.30
CA GLU A 103 14.13 23.82 3.98
C GLU A 103 13.01 23.08 3.23
N ILE A 104 12.07 23.82 2.64
CA ILE A 104 11.02 23.26 1.77
C ILE A 104 11.63 22.69 0.48
N GLU A 105 12.62 23.36 -0.11
CA GLU A 105 13.29 22.89 -1.34
C GLU A 105 14.09 21.59 -1.12
N LYS A 106 14.73 21.45 0.04
CA LYS A 106 15.40 20.20 0.45
C LYS A 106 14.43 19.05 0.66
N LEU A 107 13.25 19.32 1.21
CA LEU A 107 12.19 18.30 1.37
C LEU A 107 11.62 17.88 0.00
N HIS A 108 11.47 18.81 -0.93
CA HIS A 108 11.07 18.52 -2.30
C HIS A 108 12.09 17.62 -3.02
N GLN A 109 13.39 17.97 -2.95
CA GLN A 109 14.45 17.14 -3.53
C GLN A 109 14.49 15.72 -2.94
N LYS A 110 14.27 15.60 -1.62
CA LYS A 110 14.20 14.29 -0.95
C LYS A 110 12.97 13.49 -1.37
N LEU A 111 11.85 14.15 -1.64
CA LEU A 111 10.64 13.54 -2.16
C LEU A 111 10.83 13.05 -3.60
N ASP A 112 11.46 13.84 -4.47
CA ASP A 112 11.80 13.43 -5.84
C ASP A 112 12.73 12.21 -5.87
N GLN A 113 13.70 12.15 -4.94
CA GLN A 113 14.62 11.04 -4.80
C GLN A 113 13.95 9.76 -4.28
N LEU A 114 12.93 9.89 -3.43
CA LEU A 114 12.11 8.77 -2.96
C LEU A 114 11.09 8.30 -4.02
N LEU A 115 10.62 9.19 -4.88
CA LEU A 115 9.67 8.89 -5.95
C LEU A 115 10.33 8.21 -7.15
N ASN A 116 11.62 8.47 -7.39
CA ASN A 116 12.43 7.86 -8.44
C ASN A 116 13.68 7.16 -7.87
N PRO A 117 13.56 5.90 -7.41
CA PRO A 117 14.72 5.11 -6.98
C PRO A 117 15.67 4.70 -8.13
N SER A 118 15.43 5.15 -9.37
CA SER A 118 16.17 4.71 -10.57
C SER A 118 17.47 5.49 -10.84
N SER A 119 17.86 6.48 -10.04
CA SER A 119 19.15 7.18 -10.23
C SER A 119 20.31 6.55 -9.45
N GLU A 120 20.05 5.68 -8.46
CA GLU A 120 21.11 5.01 -7.67
C GLU A 120 21.60 3.69 -8.29
N THR A 121 21.02 3.26 -9.42
CA THR A 121 21.42 2.02 -10.14
C THR A 121 22.22 2.28 -11.42
N LYS A 122 22.84 3.46 -11.56
CA LYS A 122 23.73 3.75 -12.71
C LYS A 122 25.20 3.96 -12.37
N GLU A 123 25.59 3.99 -11.09
CA GLU A 123 27.00 4.14 -10.70
C GLU A 123 27.67 2.84 -10.22
N LEU A 124 27.00 1.69 -10.28
CA LEU A 124 27.60 0.38 -9.96
C LEU A 124 27.82 -0.55 -11.17
N SER A 125 27.77 -0.03 -12.40
CA SER A 125 28.08 -0.78 -13.64
C SER A 125 29.13 -0.04 -14.46
N LYS A 126 30.24 0.32 -13.80
CA LYS A 126 31.48 0.75 -14.44
C LYS A 126 32.66 0.24 -13.63
N ASP A 127 32.66 -1.05 -13.34
CA ASP A 127 33.83 -1.85 -12.98
C ASP A 127 33.39 -3.33 -12.83
N GLN A 128 32.99 -3.95 -13.95
CA GLN A 128 33.19 -5.38 -14.24
C GLN A 128 33.24 -5.58 -15.75
#